data_AF-A0A0C5E2H3-F1
#
_entry.id   AF-A0A0C5E2H3-F1
#
_cell.length_a   1.000
_cell.length_b   1.000
_cell.length_c   1.000
_cell.angle_alpha   90.00
_cell.angle_beta   90.00
_cell.angle_gamma   90.00
#
_symmetry.space_group_name_H-M   'P 1'
#
loop_
_entity.id
_entity.type
_entity.pdbx_description
1 polymer ?
#
loop_
_entity_poly.entity_id
_entity_poly.type
_entity_poly.pdbx_seq_one_letter_code
_entity_poly.pdbx_strand_id
1 'polypeptide(L)'
;MLKGMYWVWQGKKFGNQIADFIGMHRDLYHGAMEEGGCKVHMLKLYQLKAEGYSVELAAYDSCKFLIPGLRTIEDKFGSQEQIEHARSCVMKLVASQCA
;
A
#
# COMPACT_ATOMS: atom_id res chain seq x y z
N MET A 1 10.02 16.78 -17.24
CA MET A 1 10.26 16.62 -15.79
C MET A 1 9.05 16.96 -14.92
N LEU A 2 8.41 18.14 -15.08
CA LEU A 2 7.27 18.57 -14.24
C LEU A 2 6.07 17.60 -14.21
N LYS A 3 5.69 17.00 -15.35
CA LYS A 3 4.57 16.04 -15.42
C LYS A 3 4.82 14.75 -14.61
N GLY A 4 6.04 14.21 -14.66
CA GLY A 4 6.38 12.99 -13.92
C GLY A 4 6.33 13.20 -12.41
N MET A 5 6.82 14.34 -11.92
CA MET A 5 6.72 14.71 -10.51
C MET A 5 5.27 14.87 -10.05
N TYR A 6 4.43 15.50 -10.90
CA TYR A 6 3.00 15.63 -10.62
C TYR A 6 2.32 14.25 -10.49
N TRP A 7 2.62 13.30 -11.38
CA TRP A 7 2.06 11.94 -11.31
C TRP A 7 2.49 11.21 -10.04
N VAL A 8 3.78 11.25 -9.70
CA VAL A 8 4.27 10.66 -8.45
C VAL A 8 3.57 11.28 -7.24
N TRP A 9 3.39 12.61 -7.22
CA TRP A 9 2.70 13.28 -6.13
C TRP A 9 1.23 12.88 -6.01
N GLN A 10 0.50 12.81 -7.13
CA GLN A 10 -0.89 12.33 -7.15
C GLN A 10 -1.00 10.87 -6.69
N GLY A 11 -0.07 10.03 -7.15
CA GLY A 11 0.05 8.65 -6.72
C GLY A 11 0.29 8.51 -5.22
N LYS A 12 1.21 9.31 -4.66
CA LYS A 12 1.45 9.37 -3.21
C LYS A 12 0.20 9.81 -2.45
N LYS A 13 -0.52 10.83 -2.94
CA LYS A 13 -1.77 11.29 -2.33
C LYS A 13 -2.81 10.17 -2.30
N PHE A 14 -2.95 9.42 -3.38
CA PHE A 14 -3.88 8.28 -3.43
C PHE A 14 -3.43 7.12 -2.53
N GLY A 15 -2.13 6.81 -2.53
CA GLY A 15 -1.54 5.82 -1.63
C GLY A 15 -1.80 6.14 -0.15
N ASN A 16 -1.69 7.40 0.24
CA ASN A 16 -2.03 7.83 1.60
C ASN A 16 -3.51 7.55 1.93
N GLN A 17 -4.43 7.79 1.00
CA GLN A 17 -5.86 7.50 1.20
C GLN A 17 -6.11 6.00 1.36
N ILE A 18 -5.39 5.16 0.61
CA ILE A 18 -5.45 3.70 0.73
C ILE A 18 -4.89 3.25 2.07
N ALA A 19 -3.74 3.77 2.50
CA ALA A 19 -3.16 3.45 3.80
C ALA A 19 -4.11 3.82 4.95
N ASP A 20 -4.72 5.01 4.88
CA ASP A 20 -5.71 5.47 5.86
C ASP A 20 -6.94 4.54 5.88
N PHE A 21 -7.42 4.10 4.70
CA PHE A 21 -8.54 3.16 4.59
C PHE A 21 -8.22 1.78 5.20
N ILE A 22 -7.01 1.25 4.96
CA ILE A 22 -6.58 -0.03 5.55
C ILE A 22 -6.38 0.12 7.07
N GLY A 23 -6.06 1.31 7.56
CA GLY A 23 -5.67 1.54 8.95
C GLY A 23 -4.19 1.26 9.18
N MET A 24 -3.33 1.59 8.20
CA MET A 24 -1.88 1.44 8.26
C MET A 24 -1.18 2.78 8.24
N HIS A 25 0.00 2.86 8.85
CA HIS A 25 0.85 4.04 8.71
C HIS A 25 1.28 4.22 7.25
N ARG A 26 1.14 5.45 6.73
CA ARG A 26 1.34 5.77 5.31
C ARG A 26 2.72 5.41 4.79
N ASP A 27 3.77 5.72 5.55
CA ASP A 27 5.14 5.40 5.13
C ASP A 27 5.41 3.89 5.16
N LEU A 28 4.81 3.17 6.12
CA LEU A 28 4.92 1.71 6.18
C LEU A 28 4.18 1.06 5.01
N TYR A 29 3.02 1.59 4.62
CA TYR A 29 2.31 1.16 3.41
C TYR A 29 3.18 1.33 2.16
N HIS A 30 3.78 2.50 1.96
CA HIS A 30 4.64 2.75 0.79
C HIS A 30 5.89 1.87 0.80
N GLY A 31 6.54 1.74 1.95
CA GLY A 31 7.67 0.84 2.13
C GLY A 31 7.30 -0.61 1.84
N ALA A 32 6.19 -1.10 2.39
CA ALA A 32 5.73 -2.46 2.16
C ALA A 32 5.34 -2.70 0.70
N MET A 33 4.72 -1.74 0.02
CA MET A 33 4.45 -1.85 -1.43
C MET A 33 5.74 -2.05 -2.22
N GLU A 34 6.79 -1.28 -1.92
CA GLU A 34 8.07 -1.37 -2.60
C GLU A 34 8.83 -2.68 -2.29
N GLU A 35 8.94 -3.03 -1.00
CA GLU A 35 9.59 -4.27 -0.52
C GLU A 35 8.83 -5.53 -0.95
N GLY A 36 7.52 -5.42 -1.18
CA GLY A 36 6.67 -6.45 -1.74
C GLY A 36 6.79 -6.62 -3.26
N GLY A 37 7.64 -5.84 -3.92
CA GLY A 37 7.93 -5.95 -5.35
C GLY A 37 7.15 -4.99 -6.26
N CYS A 38 6.32 -4.09 -5.72
CA CYS A 38 5.68 -3.03 -6.51
C CYS A 38 6.66 -1.88 -6.76
N LYS A 39 7.67 -2.14 -7.59
CA LYS A 39 8.62 -1.10 -8.04
C LYS A 39 7.84 0.02 -8.73
N VAL A 40 8.18 1.27 -8.42
CA VAL A 40 7.51 2.47 -8.96
C VAL A 40 6.01 2.56 -8.59
N HIS A 41 5.62 2.03 -7.43
CA HIS A 41 4.23 1.99 -6.96
C HIS A 41 3.49 3.34 -7.03
N MET A 42 4.18 4.48 -6.86
CA MET A 42 3.56 5.80 -6.97
C MET A 42 2.95 6.03 -8.37
N LEU A 43 3.62 5.64 -9.44
CA LEU A 43 3.07 5.79 -10.80
C LEU A 43 1.91 4.82 -11.03
N LYS A 44 2.01 3.58 -10.51
CA LYS A 44 0.91 2.61 -10.55
C LYS A 44 -0.33 3.16 -9.84
N LEU A 45 -0.17 3.71 -8.63
CA LEU A 45 -1.28 4.28 -7.86
C LEU A 45 -1.92 5.48 -8.56
N TYR A 46 -1.11 6.32 -9.22
CA TYR A 46 -1.63 7.38 -10.08
C TYR A 46 -2.48 6.81 -11.23
N GLN A 47 -1.99 5.77 -11.91
CA GLN A 47 -2.70 5.14 -13.01
C GLN A 47 -4.02 4.52 -12.56
N LEU A 48 -4.03 3.74 -11.46
CA LEU A 48 -5.27 3.16 -10.91
C LEU A 48 -6.32 4.24 -10.62
N LYS A 49 -5.90 5.35 -10.00
CA LYS A 49 -6.79 6.48 -9.74
C LYS A 49 -7.31 7.11 -11.04
N ALA A 50 -6.46 7.26 -12.05
CA ALA A 50 -6.86 7.80 -13.36
C ALA A 50 -7.82 6.88 -14.11
N GLU A 51 -7.72 5.56 -13.89
CA GLU A 51 -8.63 4.53 -14.40
C GLU A 51 -9.95 4.44 -13.59
N GLY A 52 -10.10 5.25 -12.54
CA GLY A 52 -11.34 5.33 -11.75
C GLY A 52 -11.46 4.30 -10.63
N TYR A 53 -10.36 3.66 -10.22
CA TYR A 53 -10.38 2.75 -9.08
C TYR A 53 -10.81 3.50 -7.81
N SER A 54 -11.72 2.88 -7.05
CA SER A 54 -12.03 3.34 -5.70
C SER A 54 -10.84 3.05 -4.77
N VAL A 55 -10.80 3.75 -3.63
CA VAL A 55 -9.79 3.51 -2.58
C VAL A 55 -9.84 2.06 -2.12
N GLU A 56 -11.05 1.52 -1.93
CA GLU A 56 -11.28 0.14 -1.51
C GLU A 56 -10.72 -0.88 -2.52
N LEU A 57 -11.05 -0.74 -3.82
CA LEU A 57 -10.54 -1.64 -4.85
C LEU A 57 -9.01 -1.59 -4.95
N ALA A 58 -8.43 -0.39 -4.84
CA ALA A 58 -6.99 -0.23 -4.83
C ALA A 58 -6.34 -0.79 -3.56
N ALA A 59 -7.02 -0.77 -2.41
CA ALA A 59 -6.57 -1.41 -1.18
C ALA A 59 -6.47 -2.93 -1.36
N TYR A 60 -7.51 -3.56 -1.92
CA TYR A 60 -7.48 -4.99 -2.25
C TYR A 60 -6.37 -5.34 -3.25
N ASP A 61 -6.18 -4.55 -4.32
CA ASP A 61 -5.07 -4.77 -5.28
C ASP A 61 -3.70 -4.65 -4.60
N SER A 62 -3.58 -3.80 -3.58
CA SER A 62 -2.33 -3.58 -2.86
C SER A 62 -1.94 -4.75 -1.96
N CYS A 63 -2.90 -5.52 -1.44
CA CYS A 63 -2.64 -6.65 -0.52
C CYS A 63 -1.61 -7.65 -1.05
N LYS A 64 -1.57 -7.92 -2.36
CA LYS A 64 -0.60 -8.84 -2.98
C LYS A 64 0.85 -8.40 -2.83
N PHE A 65 1.10 -7.11 -2.60
CA PHE A 65 2.44 -6.57 -2.30
C PHE A 65 2.62 -6.32 -0.80
N LEU A 66 1.57 -5.87 -0.10
CA LEU A 66 1.67 -5.55 1.33
C LEU A 66 2.04 -6.76 2.17
N ILE A 67 1.47 -7.94 1.90
CA ILE A 67 1.76 -9.16 2.66
C ILE A 67 3.25 -9.55 2.56
N PRO A 68 3.83 -9.77 1.36
CA PRO A 68 5.25 -10.07 1.25
C PRO A 68 6.13 -8.90 1.70
N GLY A 69 5.72 -7.65 1.46
CA GLY A 69 6.47 -6.47 1.88
C GLY A 69 6.60 -6.31 3.39
N LEU A 70 5.51 -6.49 4.14
CA LEU A 70 5.55 -6.46 5.60
C LEU A 70 6.44 -7.57 6.16
N ARG A 71 6.43 -8.76 5.57
CA ARG A 71 7.33 -9.85 5.94
C ARG A 71 8.80 -9.47 5.70
N THR A 72 9.12 -8.94 4.52
CA THR A 72 10.48 -8.47 4.20
C THR A 72 10.96 -7.38 5.16
N ILE A 73 10.09 -6.46 5.56
CA ILE A 73 10.42 -5.40 6.53
C ILE A 73 10.66 -6.00 7.92
N GLU A 74 9.80 -6.92 8.36
CA GLU A 74 9.98 -7.63 9.63
C GLU A 74 11.28 -8.43 9.67
N ASP A 75 11.62 -9.15 8.60
CA ASP A 75 12.86 -9.92 8.50
C ASP A 75 14.11 -9.02 8.62
N LYS A 76 14.02 -7.75 8.20
CA LYS A 76 15.12 -6.76 8.27
C LYS A 76 15.22 -6.06 9.63
N PHE A 77 14.10 -5.71 10.24
CA PHE A 77 14.06 -4.82 11.42
C PHE A 77 13.55 -5.51 12.70
N GLY A 78 13.23 -6.80 12.60
CA GLY A 78 12.56 -7.56 13.66
C GLY A 78 11.08 -7.21 13.77
N SER A 79 10.38 -7.93 14.65
CA SER A 79 8.99 -7.64 14.97
C SER A 79 8.86 -6.32 15.72
N GLN A 80 7.98 -5.46 15.20
CA GLN A 80 7.65 -4.15 15.75
C GLN A 80 6.13 -4.03 15.84
N GLU A 81 5.61 -3.38 16.88
CA GLU A 81 4.16 -3.21 17.10
C GLU A 81 3.46 -2.64 15.87
N GLN A 82 4.08 -1.68 15.18
CA GLN A 82 3.53 -1.06 13.98
C GLN A 82 3.39 -2.04 12.80
N ILE A 83 4.33 -2.98 12.66
CA ILE A 83 4.31 -4.02 11.62
C ILE A 83 3.22 -5.06 11.94
N GLU A 84 3.12 -5.47 13.21
CA GLU A 84 2.09 -6.40 13.67
C GLU A 84 0.69 -5.82 13.50
N HIS A 85 0.50 -4.55 13.88
CA HIS A 85 -0.75 -3.82 13.67
C HIS A 85 -1.10 -3.76 12.18
N ALA A 86 -0.15 -3.36 11.34
CA ALA A 86 -0.35 -3.29 9.89
C ALA A 86 -0.74 -4.65 9.30
N ARG A 87 -0.07 -5.74 9.71
CA ARG A 87 -0.40 -7.10 9.28
C ARG A 87 -1.83 -7.47 9.69
N SER A 88 -2.23 -7.18 10.92
CA SER A 88 -3.60 -7.41 11.39
C SER A 88 -4.64 -6.69 10.53
N CYS A 89 -4.40 -5.42 10.21
CA CYS A 89 -5.25 -4.63 9.33
C CYS A 89 -5.37 -5.23 7.92
N VAL A 90 -4.25 -5.61 7.30
CA VAL A 90 -4.23 -6.25 5.97
C VAL A 90 -4.97 -7.58 5.98
N MET A 91 -4.77 -8.42 7.00
CA MET A 91 -5.43 -9.72 7.10
C MET A 91 -6.94 -9.59 7.30
N LYS A 92 -7.40 -8.60 8.08
CA LYS A 92 -8.83 -8.28 8.20
C LYS A 92 -9.44 -7.87 6.87
N LEU A 93 -8.74 -7.02 6.10
CA LEU A 93 -9.19 -6.63 4.78
C LEU A 93 -9.27 -7.83 3.83
N VAL A 94 -8.24 -8.69 3.78
CA VAL A 94 -8.27 -9.89 2.93
C VAL A 94 -9.42 -10.83 3.33
N ALA A 95 -9.69 -10.99 4.63
CA ALA A 95 -10.79 -11.82 5.10
C ALA A 95 -12.17 -11.26 4.69
N SER A 96 -12.35 -9.93 4.65
CA SER A 96 -13.61 -9.31 4.22
C SER A 96 -13.87 -9.42 2.72
N GLN A 97 -12.84 -9.72 1.91
CA GLN A 97 -13.02 -9.94 0.46
C GLN A 97 -13.67 -11.30 0.14
N CYS A 98 -13.56 -12.26 1.05
CA CYS A 98 -14.05 -13.63 0.88
C CYS A 98 -15.42 -13.89 1.53
N ALA A 99 -16.03 -12.87 2.14
CA ALA A 99 -17.34 -12.92 2.79
C ALA A 99 -18.43 -12.37 1.86
#